data_AF-A0A7C8EHC2-F1
#
_entry.id   AF-A0A7C8EHC2-F1
#
_cell.length_a   1.000
_cell.length_b   1.000
_cell.length_c   1.000
_cell.angle_alpha   90.00
_cell.angle_beta   90.00
_cell.angle_gamma   90.00
#
_symmetry.space_group_name_H-M   'P 1'
#
loop_
_entity.id
_entity.type
_entity.pdbx_description
1 polymer ?
#
loop_
_entity_poly.entity_id
_entity_poly.type
_entity_poly.pdbx_seq_one_letter_code
_entity_poly.pdbx_strand_id
1 'polypeptide(L)'
;MRKNPLKLIFAFVFCGSVVLCLSFLAWVNTTLAVACFLCALAASTVAYCRIHRKRPRFKAQKDSICQRCDTRFVDSAAQDISQTDALVNQPVISHKSEDENDTVAQDRPVTSFAADNDGYHKMTDIFVNELPNHLKEMQEVLDEGNLQYLTVKVHELKRLDGFTSSDVYCEKALALEQAVMENHVDKVREQLDELIRLCLATKPAHR
;
A
#
# COMPACT_ATOMS: atom_id res chain seq x y z
N MET A 1 27.19 -14.62 -7.52
CA MET A 1 27.20 -13.88 -6.23
C MET A 1 28.38 -14.36 -5.38
N ARG A 2 29.47 -13.57 -5.25
CA ARG A 2 30.58 -13.88 -4.34
C ARG A 2 30.12 -13.63 -2.89
N LYS A 3 30.15 -14.65 -2.03
CA LYS A 3 29.85 -14.49 -0.59
C LYS A 3 31.06 -13.84 0.07
N ASN A 4 30.88 -12.68 0.74
CA ASN A 4 31.95 -12.01 1.45
C ASN A 4 32.29 -12.79 2.74
N PRO A 5 33.48 -13.41 2.86
CA PRO A 5 33.85 -14.21 4.03
C PRO A 5 33.90 -13.39 5.32
N LEU A 6 34.13 -12.07 5.19
CA LEU A 6 34.15 -11.12 6.31
C LEU A 6 32.84 -11.13 7.12
N LYS A 7 31.67 -11.24 6.46
CA LYS A 7 30.37 -11.25 7.15
C LYS A 7 30.18 -12.49 8.02
N LEU A 8 30.77 -13.62 7.61
CA LEU A 8 30.68 -14.87 8.35
C LEU A 8 31.55 -14.79 9.63
N ILE A 9 32.76 -14.26 9.50
CA ILE A 9 33.69 -14.10 10.63
C ILE A 9 33.09 -13.17 11.70
N PHE A 10 32.52 -12.02 11.29
CA PHE A 10 31.85 -11.11 12.23
C PHE A 10 30.68 -11.77 12.97
N ALA A 11 29.90 -12.62 12.30
CA ALA A 11 28.80 -13.33 12.93
C ALA A 11 29.29 -14.32 14.02
N PHE A 12 30.38 -15.04 13.75
CA PHE A 12 30.96 -15.99 14.73
C PHE A 12 31.55 -15.29 15.95
N VAL A 13 32.31 -14.19 15.74
CA VAL A 13 32.91 -13.43 16.85
C VAL A 13 31.82 -12.82 17.74
N PHE A 14 30.78 -12.24 17.13
CA PHE A 14 29.66 -11.68 17.89
C PHE A 14 28.95 -12.76 18.72
N CYS A 15 28.65 -13.91 18.11
CA CYS A 15 27.96 -15.01 18.80
C CYS A 15 28.78 -15.56 19.97
N GLY A 16 30.10 -15.76 19.79
CA GLY A 16 30.98 -16.24 20.86
C GLY A 16 31.06 -15.29 22.06
N SER A 17 31.10 -13.97 21.80
CA SER A 17 31.15 -12.97 22.88
C SER A 17 29.89 -12.95 23.76
N VAL A 18 28.71 -13.14 23.16
CA VAL A 18 27.43 -13.16 23.87
C VAL A 18 27.34 -14.41 24.76
N VAL A 19 27.79 -15.57 24.28
CA VAL A 19 27.79 -16.81 25.07
C VAL A 19 28.70 -16.69 26.28
N LEU A 20 29.93 -16.19 26.10
CA LEU A 20 30.88 -15.97 27.20
C LEU A 20 30.31 -15.00 28.26
N CYS A 21 29.67 -13.92 27.81
CA CYS A 21 29.06 -12.94 28.71
C CYS A 21 27.91 -13.54 29.53
N LEU A 22 27.03 -14.31 28.90
CA LEU A 22 25.92 -14.98 29.60
C LEU A 22 26.41 -16.06 30.58
N SER A 23 27.45 -16.82 30.24
CA SER A 23 28.05 -17.78 31.15
C SER A 23 28.68 -17.12 32.38
N PHE A 24 29.37 -15.98 32.19
CA PHE A 24 29.94 -15.22 33.30
C PHE A 24 28.86 -14.62 34.20
N LEU A 25 27.81 -14.02 33.61
CA LEU A 25 26.69 -13.47 34.36
C LEU A 25 25.91 -14.54 35.12
N ALA A 26 25.72 -15.74 34.56
CA ALA A 26 25.05 -16.84 35.24
C ALA A 26 25.82 -17.32 36.48
N TRP A 27 27.15 -17.21 36.48
CA TRP A 27 27.99 -17.54 37.62
C TRP A 27 27.90 -16.49 38.74
N VAL A 28 27.78 -15.20 38.38
CA VAL A 28 27.72 -14.10 39.35
C VAL A 28 26.31 -13.90 39.91
N ASN A 29 25.29 -13.96 39.05
CA ASN A 29 23.91 -13.71 39.44
C ASN A 29 22.92 -14.27 38.41
N THR A 30 22.24 -15.37 38.78
CA THR A 30 21.31 -16.09 37.92
C THR A 30 20.11 -15.22 37.50
N THR A 31 19.62 -14.34 38.38
CA THR A 31 18.48 -13.46 38.10
C THR A 31 18.83 -12.39 37.06
N LEU A 32 20.04 -11.83 37.15
CA LEU A 32 20.56 -10.85 36.19
C LEU A 32 20.80 -11.49 34.81
N ALA A 33 21.28 -12.73 34.79
CA ALA A 33 21.49 -13.48 33.54
C ALA A 33 20.17 -13.73 32.79
N VAL A 34 19.10 -14.10 33.50
CA VAL A 34 17.77 -14.30 32.90
C VAL A 34 17.20 -12.98 32.35
N ALA A 35 17.30 -11.89 33.10
CA ALA A 35 16.86 -10.57 32.63
C ALA A 35 17.61 -10.14 31.36
N CYS A 36 18.93 -10.30 31.34
CA CYS A 36 19.77 -9.95 30.19
C CYS A 36 19.43 -10.80 28.95
N PHE A 37 19.15 -12.09 29.13
CA PHE A 37 18.73 -12.98 28.05
C PHE A 37 17.37 -12.57 27.46
N LEU A 38 16.39 -12.22 28.31
CA LEU A 38 15.08 -11.73 27.86
C LEU A 38 15.20 -10.39 27.12
N CYS A 39 16.05 -9.48 27.57
CA CYS A 39 16.32 -8.22 26.87
C CYS A 39 16.98 -8.45 25.50
N ALA A 40 17.94 -9.39 25.40
CA ALA A 40 18.57 -9.74 24.14
C ALA A 40 17.57 -10.37 23.16
N LEU A 41 16.69 -11.24 23.64
CA LEU A 41 15.60 -11.82 22.83
C LEU A 41 14.64 -10.74 22.34
N ALA A 42 14.18 -9.85 23.22
CA ALA A 42 13.29 -8.74 22.84
C ALA A 42 13.93 -7.81 21.80
N ALA A 43 15.20 -7.44 21.99
CA ALA A 43 15.95 -6.64 21.03
C ALA A 43 16.12 -7.36 19.69
N SER A 44 16.36 -8.68 19.70
CA SER A 44 16.46 -9.49 18.49
C SER A 44 15.14 -9.60 17.72
N THR A 45 14.01 -9.73 18.42
CA THR A 45 12.68 -9.74 17.82
C THR A 45 12.32 -8.39 17.23
N VAL A 46 12.57 -7.29 17.96
CA VAL A 46 12.33 -5.93 17.46
C VAL A 46 13.24 -5.63 16.25
N ALA A 47 14.52 -6.01 16.31
CA ALA A 47 15.45 -5.85 15.19
C ALA A 47 15.03 -6.69 13.98
N TYR A 48 14.58 -7.93 14.20
CA TYR A 48 14.06 -8.81 13.16
C TYR A 48 12.81 -8.20 12.48
N CYS A 49 11.84 -7.73 13.27
CA CYS A 49 10.66 -7.04 12.76
C CYS A 49 11.03 -5.77 11.99
N ARG A 50 12.04 -5.01 12.45
CA ARG A 50 12.49 -3.77 11.79
C ARG A 50 13.24 -4.03 10.48
N ILE A 51 14.01 -5.12 10.40
CA ILE A 51 14.72 -5.54 9.19
C ILE A 51 13.74 -6.11 8.15
N HIS A 52 12.78 -6.92 8.59
CA HIS A 52 11.74 -7.47 7.71
C HIS A 52 10.76 -6.40 7.22
N ARG A 53 10.45 -5.38 8.03
CA ARG A 53 9.66 -4.21 7.60
C ARG A 53 10.37 -3.37 6.52
N LYS A 54 11.71 -3.39 6.46
CA LYS A 54 12.52 -2.59 5.52
C LYS A 54 12.90 -3.31 4.22
N ARG A 55 12.50 -4.56 4.00
CA ARG A 55 12.79 -5.26 2.73
C ARG A 55 11.51 -5.65 2.00
N PRO A 56 11.12 -4.97 0.90
CA PRO A 56 10.03 -5.38 0.04
C PRO A 56 10.51 -6.52 -0.88
N ARG A 57 10.70 -7.71 -0.31
CA ARG A 57 10.83 -8.97 -1.07
C ARG A 57 10.27 -10.11 -0.24
N PHE A 58 8.98 -10.06 0.00
CA PHE A 58 8.21 -11.27 0.27
C PHE A 58 7.05 -11.28 -0.72
N LYS A 59 7.19 -12.07 -1.79
CA LYS A 59 6.00 -12.57 -2.48
C LYS A 59 5.32 -13.45 -1.43
N ALA A 60 4.31 -12.90 -0.75
CA ALA A 60 3.47 -13.66 0.13
C ALA A 60 2.76 -14.71 -0.73
N GLN A 61 3.17 -15.96 -0.59
CA GLN A 61 2.39 -17.09 -1.05
C GLN A 61 1.20 -17.19 -0.08
N LYS A 62 -0.01 -17.30 -0.65
CA LYS A 62 -1.34 -16.96 -0.11
C LYS A 62 -1.72 -17.50 1.29
N ASP A 63 -0.91 -18.35 1.93
CA ASP A 63 -1.30 -19.05 3.16
C ASP A 63 -0.20 -19.12 4.25
N SER A 64 0.84 -18.29 4.21
CA SER A 64 1.94 -18.42 5.18
C SER A 64 1.59 -17.86 6.57
N ILE A 65 1.16 -18.73 7.49
CA ILE A 65 1.15 -18.49 8.93
C ILE A 65 2.60 -18.33 9.41
N CYS A 66 2.88 -17.30 10.22
CA CYS A 66 4.15 -17.17 10.91
C CYS A 66 4.32 -18.33 11.91
N GLN A 67 5.10 -19.35 11.55
CA GLN A 67 5.34 -20.54 12.40
C GLN A 67 5.88 -20.22 13.81
N ARG A 68 6.40 -19.01 14.05
CA ARG A 68 6.99 -18.61 15.33
C ARG A 68 6.10 -17.74 16.21
N CYS A 69 5.10 -17.10 15.62
CA CYS A 69 4.27 -16.12 16.31
C CYS A 69 2.77 -16.45 16.29
N ASP A 70 2.40 -17.56 15.63
CA ASP A 70 1.03 -18.13 15.50
C ASP A 70 -0.06 -17.10 15.14
N THR A 71 0.37 -15.97 14.61
CA THR A 71 -0.47 -14.86 14.22
C THR A 71 -0.79 -15.09 12.75
N ARG A 72 -2.05 -15.45 12.48
CA ARG A 72 -2.59 -15.40 11.13
C ARG A 72 -2.63 -13.93 10.71
N PHE A 73 -1.96 -13.62 9.61
CA PHE A 73 -2.27 -12.39 8.88
C PHE A 73 -3.67 -12.62 8.31
N VAL A 74 -4.69 -12.07 8.96
CA VAL A 74 -6.04 -12.12 8.43
C VAL A 74 -6.05 -11.12 7.27
N ASP A 75 -5.98 -11.64 6.05
CA ASP A 75 -6.38 -10.89 4.86
C ASP A 75 -7.89 -10.65 4.98
N SER A 76 -8.31 -9.52 5.53
CA SER A 76 -9.72 -9.10 5.61
C SER A 76 -10.26 -8.62 4.25
N ALA A 77 -9.92 -9.30 3.16
CA ALA A 77 -10.48 -9.04 1.84
C ALA A 77 -10.31 -10.24 0.90
N ALA A 78 -11.05 -11.33 1.14
CA ALA A 78 -11.47 -12.27 0.10
C ALA A 78 -12.28 -13.44 0.70
N GLN A 79 -13.55 -13.20 1.00
CA GLN A 79 -14.54 -14.27 1.03
C GLN A 79 -15.92 -13.67 0.80
N ASP A 80 -16.24 -13.33 -0.45
CA ASP A 80 -17.54 -13.64 -1.07
C ASP A 80 -17.54 -13.33 -2.59
N ILE A 81 -16.73 -14.04 -3.39
CA ILE A 81 -16.92 -14.08 -4.85
C ILE A 81 -16.49 -15.48 -5.33
N SER A 82 -17.32 -16.48 -5.07
CA SER A 82 -17.25 -17.75 -5.78
C SER A 82 -18.64 -18.14 -6.26
N GLN A 83 -19.30 -17.26 -7.01
CA GLN A 83 -20.52 -17.61 -7.73
C GLN A 83 -20.77 -16.73 -8.98
N THR A 84 -19.76 -16.44 -9.79
CA THR A 84 -19.94 -15.74 -11.10
C THR A 84 -18.99 -16.18 -12.22
N ASP A 85 -18.36 -17.35 -12.16
CA ASP A 85 -17.42 -17.81 -13.22
C ASP A 85 -18.02 -18.75 -14.29
N ALA A 86 -19.33 -18.68 -14.52
CA ALA A 86 -19.98 -19.45 -15.59
C ALA A 86 -20.42 -18.63 -16.82
N LEU A 87 -20.07 -17.34 -16.93
CA LEU A 87 -20.59 -16.50 -18.02
C LEU A 87 -19.68 -15.35 -18.49
N VAL A 88 -18.35 -15.53 -18.54
CA VAL A 88 -17.48 -14.61 -19.30
C VAL A 88 -16.37 -15.39 -20.02
N ASN A 89 -16.74 -16.03 -21.12
CA ASN A 89 -15.84 -16.32 -22.23
C ASN A 89 -16.55 -15.90 -23.51
N GLN A 90 -16.68 -14.58 -23.71
CA GLN A 90 -16.89 -14.03 -25.04
C GLN A 90 -15.64 -13.25 -25.46
N PRO A 91 -15.19 -13.40 -26.72
CA PRO A 91 -14.02 -12.70 -27.23
C PRO A 91 -14.31 -11.20 -27.31
N VAL A 92 -13.38 -10.40 -26.79
CA VAL A 92 -13.37 -8.95 -26.95
C VAL A 92 -13.26 -8.62 -28.44
N ILE A 93 -14.35 -8.15 -29.02
CA ILE A 93 -14.34 -7.56 -30.37
C ILE A 93 -13.60 -6.23 -30.27
N SER A 94 -12.42 -6.19 -30.88
CA SER A 94 -11.67 -4.96 -31.12
C SER A 94 -12.49 -4.08 -32.06
N HIS A 95 -13.18 -3.10 -31.50
CA HIS A 95 -13.80 -2.03 -32.27
C HIS A 95 -12.72 -1.03 -32.67
N LYS A 96 -12.28 -1.12 -33.92
CA LYS A 96 -11.48 -0.10 -34.59
C LYS A 96 -12.45 1.02 -34.99
N SER A 97 -12.47 2.13 -34.24
CA SER A 97 -13.16 3.36 -34.63
C SER A 97 -12.16 4.29 -35.30
N GLU A 98 -12.33 4.47 -36.60
CA GLU A 98 -11.71 5.55 -37.36
C GLU A 98 -12.55 6.83 -37.18
N ASP A 99 -11.84 7.95 -36.99
CA ASP A 99 -12.23 9.36 -37.13
C ASP A 99 -13.69 9.77 -36.92
N GLU A 100 -13.98 10.55 -35.86
CA GLU A 100 -14.54 11.90 -36.03
C GLU A 100 -14.51 12.71 -34.72
N ASN A 101 -13.90 13.88 -34.84
CA ASN A 101 -13.97 15.09 -34.01
C ASN A 101 -15.22 15.23 -33.12
N ASP A 102 -15.07 15.16 -31.79
CA ASP A 102 -16.01 15.75 -30.84
C ASP A 102 -15.31 16.20 -29.55
N THR A 103 -14.82 17.44 -29.56
CA THR A 103 -14.36 18.16 -28.37
C THR A 103 -15.58 18.80 -27.68
N VAL A 104 -16.56 18.01 -27.26
CA VAL A 104 -17.71 18.48 -26.46
C VAL A 104 -18.12 17.40 -25.46
N ALA A 105 -17.28 17.15 -24.45
CA ALA A 105 -17.61 16.21 -23.37
C ALA A 105 -16.94 16.59 -22.04
N GLN A 106 -17.18 17.80 -21.52
CA GLN A 106 -16.79 18.14 -20.15
C GLN A 106 -17.80 19.10 -19.51
N ASP A 107 -19.00 18.62 -19.17
CA ASP A 107 -19.79 19.28 -18.10
C ASP A 107 -20.94 18.44 -17.53
N ARG A 108 -20.94 17.11 -17.73
CA ARG A 108 -21.95 16.27 -17.09
C ARG A 108 -21.52 15.97 -15.66
N PRO A 109 -22.39 16.20 -14.66
CA PRO A 109 -22.10 15.83 -13.28
C PRO A 109 -21.86 14.32 -13.21
N VAL A 110 -20.77 13.92 -12.58
CA VAL A 110 -20.44 12.51 -12.34
C VAL A 110 -21.42 11.99 -11.29
N THR A 111 -22.46 11.28 -11.73
CA THR A 111 -23.45 10.64 -10.85
C THR A 111 -23.02 9.21 -10.54
N SER A 112 -22.82 8.90 -9.26
CA SER A 112 -22.47 7.55 -8.80
C SER A 112 -23.63 6.57 -9.01
N PHE A 113 -23.35 5.38 -9.56
CA PHE A 113 -24.33 4.28 -9.68
C PHE A 113 -24.85 3.78 -8.32
N ALA A 114 -24.17 4.12 -7.23
CA ALA A 114 -24.52 3.71 -5.86
C ALA A 114 -25.45 4.70 -5.14
N ALA A 115 -25.99 5.70 -5.85
CA ALA A 115 -26.78 6.77 -5.25
C ALA A 115 -28.13 6.33 -4.64
N ASP A 116 -28.61 5.12 -4.91
CA ASP A 116 -29.92 4.65 -4.41
C ASP A 116 -29.81 3.71 -3.20
N ASN A 117 -28.60 3.46 -2.69
CA ASN A 117 -28.39 2.55 -1.55
C ASN A 117 -27.79 3.30 -0.36
N ASP A 118 -28.55 3.39 0.72
CA ASP A 118 -28.20 4.07 1.98
C ASP A 118 -26.83 3.67 2.54
N GLY A 119 -26.39 2.43 2.32
CA GLY A 119 -25.08 1.95 2.75
C GLY A 119 -23.90 2.64 2.04
N TYR A 120 -24.09 3.09 0.80
CA TYR A 120 -23.06 3.73 0.00
C TYR A 120 -23.00 5.25 0.22
N HIS A 121 -24.06 5.87 0.74
CA HIS A 121 -24.04 7.29 1.08
C HIS A 121 -22.98 7.61 2.12
N LYS A 122 -22.90 6.83 3.20
CA LYS A 122 -21.88 7.03 4.23
C LYS A 122 -20.46 6.86 3.69
N MET A 123 -20.23 5.88 2.81
CA MET A 123 -18.92 5.68 2.20
C MET A 123 -18.57 6.78 1.20
N THR A 124 -19.54 7.22 0.41
CA THR A 124 -19.39 8.35 -0.53
C THR A 124 -19.09 9.63 0.24
N ASP A 125 -19.76 9.89 1.35
CA ASP A 125 -19.51 11.06 2.19
C ASP A 125 -18.12 11.02 2.83
N ILE A 126 -17.69 9.85 3.35
CA ILE A 126 -16.33 9.69 3.87
C ILE A 126 -15.32 9.95 2.75
N PHE A 127 -15.53 9.38 1.57
CA PHE A 127 -14.66 9.58 0.42
C PHE A 127 -14.57 11.06 0.02
N VAL A 128 -15.70 11.72 -0.21
CA VAL A 128 -15.75 13.13 -0.63
C VAL A 128 -15.14 14.06 0.42
N ASN A 129 -15.29 13.76 1.72
CA ASN A 129 -14.75 14.60 2.79
C ASN A 129 -13.26 14.34 3.08
N GLU A 130 -12.78 13.10 2.94
CA GLU A 130 -11.39 12.74 3.24
C GLU A 130 -10.44 12.90 2.03
N LEU A 131 -10.97 12.73 0.81
CA LEU A 131 -10.17 12.80 -0.42
C LEU A 131 -9.37 14.12 -0.56
N PRO A 132 -9.92 15.31 -0.28
CA PRO A 132 -9.15 16.55 -0.36
C PRO A 132 -7.92 16.56 0.56
N ASN A 133 -8.03 16.01 1.76
CA ASN A 133 -6.93 15.95 2.71
C ASN A 133 -5.84 14.99 2.21
N HIS A 134 -6.24 13.84 1.65
CA HIS A 134 -5.31 12.85 1.11
C HIS A 134 -4.55 13.40 -0.11
N LEU A 135 -5.25 14.12 -1.02
CA LEU A 135 -4.62 14.76 -2.17
C LEU A 135 -3.67 15.90 -1.76
N LYS A 136 -4.02 16.67 -0.73
CA LYS A 136 -3.14 17.70 -0.18
C LYS A 136 -1.85 17.10 0.39
N GLU A 137 -1.95 16.01 1.17
CA GLU A 137 -0.78 15.31 1.69
C GLU A 137 0.10 14.78 0.56
N MET A 138 -0.50 14.25 -0.51
CA MET A 138 0.25 13.82 -1.70
C MET A 138 1.00 14.97 -2.37
N GLN A 139 0.43 16.18 -2.39
CA GLN A 139 1.08 17.36 -2.95
C GLN A 139 2.27 17.81 -2.09
N GLU A 140 2.12 17.81 -0.77
CA GLU A 140 3.23 18.09 0.17
C GLU A 140 4.38 17.10 0.00
N VAL A 141 4.08 15.80 -0.11
CA VAL A 141 5.07 14.74 -0.33
C VAL A 141 5.78 14.87 -1.69
N LEU A 142 5.06 15.33 -2.72
CA LEU A 142 5.63 15.62 -4.03
C LEU A 142 6.60 16.80 -3.97
N ASP A 143 6.23 17.88 -3.27
CA ASP A 143 7.07 19.07 -3.11
C ASP A 143 8.33 18.79 -2.27
N GLU A 144 8.26 17.83 -1.34
CA GLU A 144 9.42 17.28 -0.63
C GLU A 144 10.32 16.39 -1.50
N GLY A 145 9.88 16.00 -2.70
CA GLY A 145 10.60 15.09 -3.60
C GLY A 145 10.58 13.62 -3.14
N ASN A 146 9.69 13.24 -2.23
CA ASN A 146 9.65 11.90 -1.65
C ASN A 146 8.75 10.94 -2.45
N LEU A 147 9.18 10.59 -3.66
CA LEU A 147 8.42 9.77 -4.60
C LEU A 147 8.12 8.34 -4.10
N GLN A 148 8.98 7.80 -3.21
CA GLN A 148 8.72 6.49 -2.61
C GLN A 148 7.52 6.51 -1.68
N TYR A 149 7.38 7.57 -0.87
CA TYR A 149 6.22 7.73 -0.01
C TYR A 149 4.97 8.09 -0.83
N LEU A 150 5.14 8.90 -1.88
CA LEU A 150 4.05 9.20 -2.82
C LEU A 150 3.48 7.93 -3.46
N THR A 151 4.32 6.96 -3.83
CA THR A 151 3.87 5.68 -4.38
C THR A 151 2.92 4.95 -3.43
N VAL A 152 3.21 4.96 -2.11
CA VAL A 152 2.34 4.34 -1.10
C VAL A 152 1.00 5.05 -1.05
N LYS A 153 1.00 6.39 -1.07
CA LYS A 153 -0.23 7.20 -1.03
C LYS A 153 -1.10 7.05 -2.27
N VAL A 154 -0.50 6.99 -3.46
CA VAL A 154 -1.22 6.72 -4.71
C VAL A 154 -1.83 5.31 -4.68
N HIS A 155 -1.11 4.33 -4.14
CA HIS A 155 -1.63 2.97 -4.01
C HIS A 155 -2.83 2.91 -3.05
N GLU A 156 -2.79 3.66 -1.94
CA GLU A 156 -3.94 3.81 -1.03
C GLU A 156 -5.13 4.48 -1.73
N LEU A 157 -4.88 5.53 -2.52
CA LEU A 157 -5.92 6.22 -3.30
C LEU A 157 -6.65 5.26 -4.25
N LYS A 158 -5.93 4.38 -4.94
CA LYS A 158 -6.53 3.35 -5.81
C LYS A 158 -7.46 2.39 -5.06
N ARG A 159 -7.20 2.12 -3.77
CA ARG A 159 -8.08 1.26 -2.96
C ARG A 159 -9.38 1.96 -2.58
N LEU A 160 -9.39 3.29 -2.54
CA LEU A 160 -10.59 4.09 -2.27
C LEU A 160 -11.54 4.11 -3.47
N ASP A 161 -11.03 3.90 -4.68
CA ASP A 161 -11.82 3.92 -5.90
C ASP A 161 -12.78 2.71 -6.03
N GLY A 162 -12.48 1.57 -5.40
CA GLY A 162 -13.40 0.43 -5.36
C GLY A 162 -14.77 0.74 -4.71
N PHE A 163 -14.92 1.92 -4.09
CA PHE A 163 -16.15 2.39 -3.46
C PHE A 163 -16.96 3.37 -4.32
N THR A 164 -16.32 4.04 -5.27
CA THR A 164 -16.97 4.99 -6.16
C THR A 164 -16.87 4.41 -7.55
N SER A 165 -17.98 3.98 -8.15
CA SER A 165 -18.06 3.48 -9.52
C SER A 165 -17.74 4.53 -10.60
N SER A 166 -16.81 5.44 -10.31
CA SER A 166 -16.30 6.48 -11.18
C SER A 166 -14.98 6.02 -11.75
N ASP A 167 -15.05 5.35 -12.90
CA ASP A 167 -13.88 4.90 -13.67
C ASP A 167 -12.83 6.01 -13.87
N VAL A 168 -13.27 7.27 -13.84
CA VAL A 168 -12.42 8.47 -13.97
C VAL A 168 -11.38 8.58 -12.86
N TYR A 169 -11.73 8.36 -11.58
CA TYR A 169 -10.76 8.46 -10.49
C TYR A 169 -9.75 7.31 -10.53
N CYS A 170 -10.20 6.10 -10.86
CA CYS A 170 -9.35 4.93 -11.08
C CYS A 170 -8.29 5.20 -12.15
N GLU A 171 -8.72 5.65 -13.33
CA GLU A 171 -7.85 5.88 -14.47
C GLU A 171 -6.78 6.93 -14.14
N LYS A 172 -7.17 8.01 -13.45
CA LYS A 172 -6.24 9.05 -13.02
C LYS A 172 -5.27 8.56 -11.94
N ALA A 173 -5.74 7.78 -10.97
CA ALA A 173 -4.87 7.19 -9.95
C ALA A 173 -3.85 6.21 -10.55
N LEU A 174 -4.26 5.41 -11.56
CA LEU A 174 -3.37 4.51 -12.30
C LEU A 174 -2.34 5.27 -13.12
N ALA A 175 -2.74 6.32 -13.84
CA ALA A 175 -1.83 7.18 -14.60
C ALA A 175 -0.81 7.86 -13.68
N LEU A 176 -1.25 8.32 -12.51
CA LEU A 176 -0.40 8.89 -11.47
C LEU A 176 0.59 7.84 -10.92
N GLU A 177 0.14 6.62 -10.61
CA GLU A 177 1.00 5.53 -10.10
C GLU A 177 2.10 5.22 -11.11
N GLN A 178 1.74 5.10 -12.39
CA GLN A 178 2.68 4.85 -13.48
C GLN A 178 3.69 5.99 -13.62
N ALA A 179 3.26 7.26 -13.58
CA ALA A 179 4.14 8.42 -13.67
C ALA A 179 5.15 8.48 -12.51
N VAL A 180 4.71 8.12 -11.29
CA VAL A 180 5.59 8.04 -10.11
C VAL A 180 6.62 6.92 -10.27
N MET A 181 6.20 5.75 -10.76
CA MET A 181 7.10 4.62 -11.02
C MET A 181 8.16 4.92 -12.09
N GLU A 182 7.79 5.70 -13.11
CA GLU A 182 8.70 6.16 -14.17
C GLU A 182 9.56 7.36 -13.76
N ASN A 183 9.34 7.91 -12.55
CA ASN A 183 10.06 9.08 -12.04
C ASN A 183 9.87 10.35 -12.91
N HIS A 184 8.72 10.47 -13.57
CA HIS A 184 8.35 11.61 -14.41
C HIS A 184 7.65 12.71 -13.60
N VAL A 185 8.42 13.47 -12.81
CA VAL A 185 7.89 14.45 -11.83
C VAL A 185 6.89 15.45 -12.42
N ASP A 186 7.13 15.96 -13.63
CA ASP A 186 6.22 16.91 -14.28
C ASP A 186 4.84 16.29 -14.55
N LYS A 187 4.82 15.04 -15.04
CA LYS A 187 3.58 14.28 -15.26
C LYS A 187 2.88 13.93 -13.95
N VAL A 188 3.65 13.62 -12.90
CA VAL A 188 3.11 13.36 -11.56
C VAL A 188 2.36 14.59 -11.06
N ARG A 189 2.95 15.78 -11.19
CA ARG A 189 2.30 17.04 -10.82
C ARG A 189 1.04 17.30 -11.63
N GLU A 190 1.11 17.15 -12.95
CA GLU A 190 -0.05 17.32 -13.86
C GLU A 190 -1.22 16.39 -13.49
N GLN A 191 -0.95 15.09 -13.27
CA GLN A 191 -2.00 14.14 -12.90
C GLN A 191 -2.59 14.41 -11.52
N LEU A 192 -1.75 14.85 -10.57
CA LEU A 192 -2.21 15.19 -9.22
C LEU A 192 -3.08 16.45 -9.22
N ASP A 193 -2.69 17.49 -9.95
CA ASP A 193 -3.47 18.72 -10.08
C ASP A 193 -4.82 18.45 -10.75
N GLU A 194 -4.86 17.57 -11.74
CA GLU A 194 -6.11 17.14 -12.38
C GLU A 194 -7.02 16.36 -11.42
N LEU A 195 -6.47 15.47 -10.59
CA LEU A 195 -7.22 14.79 -9.53
C LEU A 195 -7.81 15.77 -8.51
N ILE A 196 -7.04 16.79 -8.10
CA ILE A 196 -7.51 17.85 -7.21
C ILE A 196 -8.66 18.62 -7.86
N ARG A 197 -8.52 18.96 -9.15
CA ARG A 197 -9.58 19.65 -9.90
C ARG A 197 -10.86 18.83 -9.97
N LEU A 198 -10.77 17.53 -10.25
CA LEU A 198 -11.91 16.61 -10.26
C LEU A 198 -12.56 16.49 -8.88
N CYS A 199 -11.75 16.39 -7.83
CA CYS A 199 -12.21 16.35 -6.44
C CYS A 199 -13.03 17.60 -6.08
N LEU A 200 -12.52 18.80 -6.41
CA LEU A 200 -13.20 20.07 -6.17
C LEU A 200 -14.48 20.23 -7.00
N ALA A 201 -14.54 19.63 -8.19
CA ALA A 201 -15.74 19.64 -9.04
C ALA A 201 -16.82 18.64 -8.58
N THR A 202 -16.44 17.63 -7.79
CA THR A 202 -17.36 16.58 -7.33
C THR A 202 -18.23 17.12 -6.20
N LYS A 203 -19.54 17.16 -6.43
CA LYS A 203 -20.52 17.55 -5.42
C LYS A 203 -21.13 16.30 -4.77
N PRO A 204 -21.36 16.29 -3.44
CA PRO A 204 -22.15 15.24 -2.82
C PRO A 204 -23.57 15.27 -3.38
N ALA A 205 -24.16 14.09 -3.61
CA ALA A 205 -25.45 13.95 -4.28
C ALA A 205 -26.65 14.51 -3.47
N HIS A 206 -26.49 14.77 -2.18
CA HIS A 206 -27.59 15.07 -1.22
C HIS A 206 -27.56 16.49 -0.64
N ARG A 207 -27.35 17.52 -1.46
CA ARG A 207 -27.47 18.93 -1.00
C ARG A 207 -28.56 19.71 -1.71
#